data_AF-A0A7J4EFM1-F1
#
_entry.id   AF-A0A7J4EFM1-F1
#
_cell.length_a   1.000
_cell.length_b   1.000
_cell.length_c   1.000
_cell.angle_alpha   90.00
_cell.angle_beta   90.00
_cell.angle_gamma   90.00
#
_symmetry.space_group_name_H-M   'P 1'
#
loop_
_entity.id
_entity.type
_entity.pdbx_description
1 polymer ?
#
loop_
_entity_poly.entity_id
_entity_poly.type
_entity_poly.pdbx_seq_one_letter_code
_entity_poly.pdbx_strand_id
1 'polypeptide(L)'
;MKEKDEQKKQQRRLALAKLLIPICLFCAVWLILALCGSETFVKFVTVFSVYTFSPVANALVVIPTGLGLGIHPVALIAFLVFDDAVVSLFLVWNFDYALKIPGIGKVVEKAVKGGEKALKKHKWLERLGFAGLFVFVMFPLIPSGAVWASIIGRLMGMKPLLTFIAVVLGSFTRFAIEILIFM
;
A
#
# COMPACT_ATOMS: atom_id res chain seq x y z
N MET A 1 -3.56 -7.54 -39.69
CA MET A 1 -2.36 -7.98 -38.93
C MET A 1 -1.68 -6.84 -38.21
N LYS A 2 -1.26 -5.75 -38.90
CA LYS A 2 -0.58 -4.59 -38.28
C LYS A 2 -1.27 -3.99 -37.05
N GLU A 3 -2.60 -3.80 -37.09
CA GLU A 3 -3.36 -3.19 -35.98
C GLU A 3 -3.39 -4.07 -34.70
N LYS A 4 -3.47 -5.40 -34.84
CA LYS A 4 -3.41 -6.32 -33.69
C LYS A 4 -2.01 -6.36 -33.06
N ASP A 5 -0.96 -6.23 -33.88
CA ASP A 5 0.42 -6.20 -33.41
C ASP A 5 0.75 -4.89 -32.67
N GLU A 6 0.24 -3.76 -33.15
CA GLU A 6 0.36 -2.46 -32.47
C GLU A 6 -0.39 -2.44 -31.13
N GLN A 7 -1.62 -2.95 -31.08
CA GLN A 7 -2.40 -3.08 -29.84
C GLN A 7 -1.66 -3.97 -28.81
N LYS A 8 -1.10 -5.11 -29.24
CA LYS A 8 -0.34 -6.01 -28.36
C LYS A 8 0.94 -5.34 -27.84
N LYS A 9 1.63 -4.57 -28.68
CA LYS A 9 2.83 -3.81 -28.29
C LYS A 9 2.49 -2.70 -27.30
N GLN A 10 1.37 -1.99 -27.49
CA GLN A 10 0.89 -0.96 -26.58
C GLN A 10 0.49 -1.53 -25.23
N GLN A 11 -0.23 -2.66 -25.20
CA GLN A 11 -0.58 -3.37 -23.96
C GLN A 11 0.67 -3.83 -23.20
N ARG A 12 1.67 -4.37 -23.90
CA ARG A 12 2.94 -4.79 -23.28
C ARG A 12 3.69 -3.59 -22.68
N ARG A 13 3.74 -2.45 -23.38
CA ARG A 13 4.34 -1.21 -22.86
C ARG A 13 3.62 -0.72 -21.60
N LEU A 14 2.30 -0.75 -21.60
CA LEU A 14 1.50 -0.35 -20.44
C LEU A 14 1.73 -1.27 -19.24
N ALA A 15 1.81 -2.58 -19.47
CA ALA A 15 2.11 -3.56 -18.42
C ALA A 15 3.52 -3.33 -17.84
N LEU A 16 4.51 -3.10 -18.70
CA LEU A 16 5.87 -2.77 -18.26
C LEU A 16 5.91 -1.47 -17.46
N ALA A 17 5.21 -0.41 -17.91
CA ALA A 17 5.13 0.85 -17.17
C ALA A 17 4.52 0.65 -15.78
N LYS A 18 3.40 -0.09 -15.68
CA LYS A 18 2.75 -0.41 -14.41
C LYS A 18 3.62 -1.20 -13.43
N LEU A 19 4.56 -2.00 -13.94
CA LEU A 19 5.53 -2.74 -13.13
C LEU A 19 6.71 -1.86 -12.71
N LEU A 20 7.25 -1.09 -13.66
CA LEU A 20 8.47 -0.31 -13.47
C LEU A 20 8.25 0.97 -12.68
N ILE A 21 7.11 1.65 -12.83
CA ILE A 21 6.86 2.93 -12.16
C ILE A 21 7.02 2.84 -10.63
N PRO A 22 6.38 1.89 -9.91
CA PRO A 22 6.57 1.78 -8.46
C PRO A 22 8.02 1.48 -8.08
N ILE A 23 8.72 0.64 -8.84
CA ILE A 23 10.13 0.31 -8.62
C ILE A 23 11.01 1.54 -8.81
N CYS A 24 10.79 2.30 -9.88
CA CYS A 24 11.52 3.54 -10.14
C CYS A 24 11.26 4.59 -9.07
N LEU A 25 10.03 4.73 -8.57
CA LEU A 25 9.71 5.64 -7.47
C LEU A 25 10.44 5.24 -6.18
N PHE A 26 10.44 3.94 -5.86
CA PHE A 26 11.21 3.39 -4.74
C PHE A 26 12.69 3.75 -4.87
N CYS A 27 13.32 3.36 -5.98
CA CYS A 27 14.74 3.62 -6.23
C CYS A 27 15.08 5.12 -6.23
N ALA A 28 14.20 5.97 -6.76
CA ALA A 28 14.43 7.41 -6.81
C ALA A 28 14.49 8.03 -5.40
N VAL A 29 13.55 7.68 -4.52
CA VAL A 29 13.55 8.19 -3.13
C VAL A 29 14.77 7.67 -2.36
N TRP A 30 15.14 6.40 -2.51
CA TRP A 30 16.35 5.87 -1.89
C TRP A 30 17.63 6.53 -2.39
N LEU A 31 17.70 6.82 -3.69
CA LEU A 31 18.83 7.57 -4.26
C LEU A 31 18.89 8.99 -3.69
N ILE A 32 17.75 9.69 -3.59
CA ILE A 32 17.69 11.03 -2.98
C ILE A 32 18.17 10.98 -1.52
N LEU A 33 17.70 10.01 -0.73
CA LEU A 33 18.13 9.85 0.66
C LEU A 33 19.63 9.57 0.77
N ALA A 34 20.19 8.77 -0.14
CA ALA A 34 21.64 8.53 -0.19
C ALA A 34 22.43 9.80 -0.53
N LEU A 35 21.90 10.65 -1.41
CA LEU A 35 22.51 11.94 -1.78
C LEU A 35 22.39 13.01 -0.68
N CYS A 36 21.41 12.91 0.21
CA CYS A 36 21.25 13.81 1.36
C CYS A 36 22.26 13.57 2.50
N GLY A 37 23.08 12.51 2.42
CA GLY A 37 24.14 12.21 3.39
C GLY A 37 23.95 10.86 4.09
N SER A 38 25.06 10.28 4.55
CA SER A 38 25.10 8.95 5.15
C SER A 38 24.27 8.85 6.43
N GLU A 39 24.25 9.90 7.26
CA GLU A 39 23.45 9.93 8.49
C GLU A 39 21.95 9.86 8.19
N THR A 40 21.46 10.71 7.29
CA THR A 40 20.05 10.72 6.85
C THR A 40 19.66 9.37 6.25
N PHE A 41 20.51 8.82 5.38
CA PHE A 41 20.27 7.52 4.77
C PHE A 41 20.13 6.41 5.83
N VAL A 42 21.06 6.34 6.79
CA VAL A 42 21.01 5.33 7.86
C VAL A 42 19.73 5.45 8.68
N LYS A 43 19.31 6.67 9.05
CA LYS A 43 18.05 6.88 9.80
C LYS A 43 16.84 6.27 9.09
N PHE A 44 16.69 6.55 7.79
CA PHE A 44 15.56 6.04 7.00
C PHE A 44 15.70 4.54 6.66
N VAL A 45 16.92 4.00 6.50
CA VAL A 45 17.15 2.54 6.41
C VAL A 45 16.69 1.84 7.67
N THR A 46 17.01 2.38 8.86
CA THR A 46 16.59 1.79 10.14
C THR A 46 15.07 1.81 10.27
N VAL A 47 14.43 2.96 10.00
CA VAL A 47 12.97 3.09 10.02
C VAL A 47 12.30 2.10 9.05
N PHE A 48 12.77 2.03 7.81
CA PHE A 48 12.25 1.09 6.82
C PHE A 48 12.37 -0.35 7.30
N SER A 49 13.55 -0.72 7.82
CA SER A 49 13.82 -2.08 8.27
C SER A 49 12.91 -2.48 9.44
N VAL A 50 12.70 -1.59 10.40
CA VAL A 50 11.75 -1.79 11.51
C VAL A 50 10.32 -1.90 10.99
N TYR A 51 9.92 -1.02 10.07
CA TYR A 51 8.56 -1.03 9.52
C TYR A 51 8.25 -2.31 8.73
N THR A 52 9.19 -2.78 7.92
CA THR A 52 8.98 -3.91 7.01
C THR A 52 9.19 -5.26 7.69
N PHE A 53 10.21 -5.39 8.53
CA PHE A 53 10.64 -6.69 9.07
C PHE A 53 10.28 -6.93 10.53
N SER A 54 9.72 -5.93 11.26
CA SER A 54 9.24 -6.19 12.61
C SER A 54 8.04 -7.14 12.59
N PRO A 55 8.08 -8.26 13.33
CA PRO A 55 6.94 -9.18 13.45
C PRO A 55 5.84 -8.67 14.39
N VAL A 56 6.15 -7.68 15.25
CA VAL A 56 5.27 -7.19 16.33
C VAL A 56 5.01 -5.70 16.14
N ALA A 57 3.76 -5.35 15.83
CA ALA A 57 3.20 -3.99 15.83
C ALA A 57 4.08 -2.91 15.19
N ASN A 58 4.24 -2.99 13.86
CA ASN A 58 5.16 -2.17 13.06
C ASN A 58 5.03 -0.68 13.36
N ALA A 59 3.82 -0.16 13.56
CA ALA A 59 3.54 1.24 13.91
C ALA A 59 4.03 1.66 15.31
N LEU A 60 3.74 0.84 16.33
CA LEU A 60 4.04 1.13 17.74
C LEU A 60 5.54 1.15 18.02
N VAL A 61 6.33 0.48 17.18
CA VAL A 61 7.79 0.44 17.29
C VAL A 61 8.45 1.43 16.33
N VAL A 62 7.96 1.54 15.09
CA VAL A 62 8.61 2.38 14.07
C VAL A 62 8.55 3.86 14.41
N ILE A 63 7.42 4.34 14.95
CA ILE A 63 7.25 5.78 15.23
C ILE A 63 8.18 6.24 16.35
N PRO A 64 8.19 5.60 17.54
CA PRO A 64 9.17 5.92 18.57
C PRO A 64 10.62 5.79 18.09
N THR A 65 10.91 4.79 17.26
CA THR A 65 12.24 4.62 16.66
C THR A 65 12.62 5.82 15.79
N GLY A 66 11.75 6.23 14.86
CA GLY A 66 12.02 7.36 13.97
C GLY A 66 12.16 8.68 14.72
N LEU A 67 11.30 8.94 15.70
CA LEU A 67 11.39 10.13 16.55
C LEU A 67 12.67 10.12 17.41
N GLY A 68 13.03 8.97 17.99
CA GLY A 68 14.26 8.80 18.78
C GLY A 68 15.54 8.96 17.97
N LEU A 69 15.51 8.67 16.66
CA LEU A 69 16.60 8.96 15.71
C LEU A 69 16.67 10.45 15.30
N GLY A 70 15.77 11.29 15.81
CA GLY A 70 15.71 12.71 15.50
C GLY A 70 15.14 13.03 14.13
N ILE A 71 14.36 12.12 13.53
CA ILE A 71 13.67 12.39 12.26
C ILE A 71 12.49 13.33 12.54
N HIS A 72 12.39 14.41 11.78
CA HIS A 72 11.27 15.34 11.90
C HIS A 72 9.92 14.63 11.67
N PRO A 73 8.88 14.84 12.50
CA PRO A 73 7.62 14.09 12.43
C PRO A 73 6.98 14.10 11.03
N VAL A 74 6.97 15.25 10.36
CA VAL A 74 6.42 15.38 8.99
C VAL A 74 7.21 14.52 7.98
N ALA A 75 8.53 14.45 8.12
CA ALA A 75 9.37 13.65 7.23
C ALA A 75 9.14 12.15 7.48
N LEU A 76 8.91 11.76 8.74
CA LEU A 76 8.57 10.38 9.11
C LEU A 76 7.21 9.96 8.55
N ILE A 77 6.18 10.81 8.68
CA ILE A 77 4.85 10.57 8.06
C ILE A 77 5.01 10.43 6.54
N ALA A 78 5.69 11.38 5.90
CA ALA A 78 5.84 11.38 4.45
C ALA A 78 6.53 10.12 3.95
N PHE A 79 7.58 9.67 4.64
CA PHE A 79 8.31 8.45 4.30
C PHE A 79 7.46 7.19 4.45
N LEU A 80 6.74 7.05 5.57
CA LEU A 80 5.92 5.87 5.84
C LEU A 80 4.68 5.80 4.91
N VAL A 81 4.06 6.95 4.61
CA VAL A 81 2.99 7.04 3.61
C VAL A 81 3.53 6.71 2.22
N PHE A 82 4.73 7.18 1.89
CA PHE A 82 5.38 6.84 0.62
C PHE A 82 5.60 5.34 0.48
N ASP A 83 6.09 4.68 1.53
CA ASP A 83 6.30 3.22 1.52
C ASP A 83 5.00 2.47 1.25
N ASP A 84 3.95 2.78 2.02
CA ASP A 84 2.61 2.22 1.83
C ASP A 84 2.04 2.52 0.43
N ALA A 85 2.28 3.72 -0.10
CA ALA A 85 1.83 4.14 -1.42
C ALA A 85 2.53 3.33 -2.53
N VAL A 86 3.85 3.16 -2.47
CA VAL A 86 4.62 2.39 -3.48
C VAL A 86 4.15 0.94 -3.50
N VAL A 87 4.04 0.32 -2.32
CA VAL A 87 3.56 -1.05 -2.18
C VAL A 87 2.13 -1.19 -2.71
N SER A 88 1.24 -0.26 -2.34
CA SER A 88 -0.14 -0.28 -2.79
C SER A 88 -0.24 -0.12 -4.31
N LEU A 89 0.48 0.85 -4.88
CA LEU A 89 0.49 1.12 -6.31
C LEU A 89 0.95 -0.10 -7.10
N PHE A 90 2.02 -0.75 -6.63
CA PHE A 90 2.52 -1.99 -7.20
C PHE A 90 1.44 -3.09 -7.17
N LEU A 91 0.86 -3.38 -6.01
CA LEU A 91 -0.13 -4.46 -5.85
C LEU A 91 -1.42 -4.21 -6.63
N VAL A 92 -1.90 -2.98 -6.62
CA VAL A 92 -3.15 -2.59 -7.27
C VAL A 92 -3.04 -2.70 -8.80
N TRP A 93 -1.89 -2.30 -9.37
CA TRP A 93 -1.64 -2.42 -10.80
C TRP A 93 -1.24 -3.83 -11.25
N ASN A 94 -0.62 -4.61 -10.35
CA ASN A 94 -0.13 -5.96 -10.61
C ASN A 94 -0.94 -7.02 -9.84
N PHE A 95 -2.22 -6.76 -9.59
CA PHE A 95 -3.07 -7.59 -8.73
C PHE A 95 -3.17 -9.05 -9.21
N ASP A 96 -3.12 -9.28 -10.53
CA ASP A 96 -3.11 -10.63 -11.11
C ASP A 96 -1.89 -11.45 -10.67
N TYR A 97 -0.78 -10.79 -10.31
CA TYR A 97 0.37 -11.44 -9.69
C TYR A 97 0.16 -11.69 -8.19
N ALA A 98 -0.50 -10.77 -7.48
CA ALA A 98 -0.85 -10.98 -6.08
C ALA A 98 -1.75 -12.21 -5.90
N LEU A 99 -2.69 -12.44 -6.82
CA LEU A 99 -3.56 -13.63 -6.81
C LEU A 99 -2.80 -14.97 -6.93
N LYS A 100 -1.56 -14.96 -7.42
CA LYS A 100 -0.71 -16.16 -7.55
C LYS A 100 0.03 -16.52 -6.27
N ILE A 101 -0.05 -15.68 -5.23
CA ILE A 101 0.55 -15.97 -3.92
C ILE A 101 -0.20 -17.14 -3.27
N PRO A 102 0.47 -18.22 -2.88
CA PRO A 102 -0.17 -19.37 -2.22
C PRO A 102 -0.86 -18.91 -0.92
N GLY A 103 -2.15 -19.25 -0.78
CA GLY A 103 -3.00 -18.84 0.35
C GLY A 103 -4.07 -17.79 0.00
N ILE A 104 -3.84 -16.93 -0.98
CA ILE A 104 -4.80 -15.87 -1.38
C ILE A 104 -6.03 -16.45 -2.09
N GLY A 105 -5.87 -17.52 -2.89
CA GLY A 105 -6.98 -18.15 -3.62
C GLY A 105 -8.18 -18.56 -2.75
N LYS A 106 -7.95 -19.09 -1.54
CA LYS A 106 -9.03 -19.45 -0.59
C LYS A 106 -9.74 -18.22 -0.02
N VAL A 107 -9.01 -17.12 0.16
CA VAL A 107 -9.58 -15.83 0.62
C VAL A 107 -10.44 -15.22 -0.48
N VAL A 108 -9.98 -15.28 -1.73
CA VAL A 108 -10.73 -14.85 -2.91
C VAL A 108 -12.02 -15.64 -3.04
N GLU A 109 -11.96 -16.97 -2.98
CA GLU A 109 -13.15 -17.83 -3.14
C GLU A 109 -14.20 -17.57 -2.05
N LYS A 110 -13.77 -17.37 -0.79
CA LYS A 110 -14.64 -16.97 0.32
C LYS A 110 -15.20 -15.55 0.14
N ALA A 111 -14.38 -14.60 -0.30
CA ALA A 111 -14.78 -13.22 -0.54
C ALA A 111 -15.81 -13.11 -1.67
N VAL A 112 -15.65 -13.89 -2.76
CA VAL A 112 -16.61 -13.94 -3.88
C VAL A 112 -17.94 -14.55 -3.42
N LYS A 113 -17.91 -15.71 -2.75
CA LYS A 113 -19.12 -16.38 -2.24
C LYS A 113 -19.87 -15.56 -1.17
N GLY A 114 -19.14 -14.83 -0.32
CA GLY A 114 -19.72 -13.95 0.69
C GLY A 114 -20.20 -12.61 0.12
N GLY A 115 -19.42 -12.04 -0.81
CA GLY A 115 -19.67 -10.77 -1.47
C GLY A 115 -20.92 -10.80 -2.34
N GLU A 116 -21.12 -11.82 -3.16
CA GLU A 116 -22.35 -11.93 -3.96
C GLU A 116 -23.62 -12.02 -3.11
N LYS A 117 -23.57 -12.72 -1.97
CA LYS A 117 -24.68 -12.81 -1.02
C LYS A 117 -24.94 -11.47 -0.32
N ALA A 118 -23.88 -10.74 0.04
CA ALA A 118 -23.98 -9.45 0.74
C ALA A 118 -24.43 -8.32 -0.21
N LEU A 119 -23.88 -8.24 -1.42
CA LEU A 119 -24.28 -7.27 -2.45
C LEU A 119 -25.72 -7.46 -2.92
N LYS A 120 -26.19 -8.71 -3.05
CA LYS A 120 -27.60 -8.99 -3.37
C LYS A 120 -28.55 -8.52 -2.26
N LYS A 121 -28.11 -8.52 -1.00
CA LYS A 121 -28.93 -8.14 0.15
C LYS A 121 -28.91 -6.62 0.40
N HIS A 122 -27.82 -5.93 0.10
CA HIS A 122 -27.61 -4.54 0.52
C HIS A 122 -26.74 -3.74 -0.48
N LYS A 123 -27.37 -3.08 -1.47
CA LYS A 123 -26.68 -2.23 -2.47
C LYS A 123 -25.88 -1.06 -1.88
N TRP A 124 -26.15 -0.64 -0.64
CA TRP A 124 -25.37 0.40 0.04
C TRP A 124 -23.95 -0.06 0.41
N LEU A 125 -23.70 -1.38 0.50
CA LEU A 125 -22.37 -1.95 0.72
C LEU A 125 -21.41 -1.67 -0.44
N GLU A 126 -21.91 -1.49 -1.68
CA GLU A 126 -21.06 -1.03 -2.80
C GLU A 126 -20.45 0.35 -2.53
N ARG A 127 -21.20 1.22 -1.83
CA ARG A 127 -20.75 2.59 -1.50
C ARG A 127 -19.84 2.63 -0.27
N LEU A 128 -19.92 1.62 0.60
CA LEU A 128 -19.03 1.48 1.74
C LEU A 128 -17.66 0.90 1.40
N GLY A 129 -17.42 0.40 0.18
CA GLY A 129 -16.14 -0.21 -0.17
C GLY A 129 -14.94 0.72 0.08
N PHE A 130 -15.06 1.98 -0.34
CA PHE A 130 -14.02 2.99 -0.08
C PHE A 130 -13.91 3.34 1.40
N ALA A 131 -15.02 3.70 2.06
CA ALA A 131 -15.01 4.12 3.46
C ALA A 131 -14.54 3.00 4.41
N GLY A 132 -15.01 1.78 4.18
CA GLY A 132 -14.60 0.61 4.95
C GLY A 132 -13.12 0.28 4.74
N LEU A 133 -12.62 0.40 3.51
CA LEU A 133 -11.20 0.18 3.24
C LEU A 133 -10.32 1.27 3.87
N PHE A 134 -10.74 2.54 3.76
CA PHE A 134 -10.08 3.67 4.42
C PHE A 134 -9.99 3.45 5.94
N VAL A 135 -11.12 3.12 6.58
CA VAL A 135 -11.18 2.81 8.02
C VAL A 135 -10.29 1.63 8.36
N PHE A 136 -10.30 0.56 7.55
CA PHE A 136 -9.46 -0.61 7.74
C PHE A 136 -7.97 -0.28 7.72
N VAL A 137 -7.52 0.62 6.83
CA VAL A 137 -6.13 1.07 6.77
C VAL A 137 -5.80 2.01 7.93
N MET A 138 -6.76 2.85 8.32
CA MET A 138 -6.60 3.83 9.39
C MET A 138 -6.33 3.15 10.74
N PHE A 139 -6.94 1.98 11.00
CA PHE A 139 -6.76 1.26 12.27
C PHE A 139 -5.62 0.23 12.20
N PRO A 140 -4.66 0.25 13.14
CA PRO A 140 -3.46 -0.60 13.12
C PRO A 140 -3.75 -2.04 13.62
N LEU A 141 -4.74 -2.72 13.02
CA LEU A 141 -5.17 -4.06 13.46
C LEU A 141 -4.38 -5.20 12.78
N ILE A 142 -3.72 -4.94 11.65
CA ILE A 142 -3.04 -5.97 10.84
C ILE A 142 -1.63 -5.49 10.42
N PRO A 143 -0.59 -6.33 10.55
CA PRO A 143 0.75 -6.03 10.04
C PRO A 143 0.73 -5.78 8.51
N SER A 144 1.32 -4.66 8.08
CA SER A 144 1.32 -4.13 6.69
C SER A 144 -0.07 -3.79 6.13
N GLY A 145 -0.75 -2.82 6.74
CA GLY A 145 -2.09 -2.36 6.32
C GLY A 145 -2.22 -2.11 4.81
N ALA A 146 -1.19 -1.55 4.15
CA ALA A 146 -1.21 -1.28 2.72
C ALA A 146 -1.27 -2.54 1.83
N VAL A 147 -0.59 -3.63 2.20
CA VAL A 147 -0.60 -4.88 1.42
C VAL A 147 -1.98 -5.49 1.44
N TRP A 148 -2.51 -5.73 2.65
CA TRP A 148 -3.80 -6.37 2.84
C TRP A 148 -4.94 -5.50 2.32
N ALA A 149 -4.89 -4.18 2.54
CA ALA A 149 -5.91 -3.28 2.03
C ALA A 149 -5.91 -3.23 0.49
N SER A 150 -4.74 -3.22 -0.13
CA SER A 150 -4.64 -3.27 -1.60
C SER A 150 -5.26 -4.55 -2.16
N ILE A 151 -4.99 -5.69 -1.53
CA ILE A 151 -5.57 -6.97 -1.91
C ILE A 151 -7.09 -6.96 -1.69
N ILE A 152 -7.55 -6.61 -0.49
CA ILE A 152 -8.98 -6.60 -0.12
C ILE A 152 -9.77 -5.65 -1.04
N GLY A 153 -9.27 -4.44 -1.27
CA GLY A 153 -9.94 -3.48 -2.15
C GLY A 153 -10.11 -4.01 -3.57
N ARG A 154 -9.07 -4.66 -4.11
CA ARG A 154 -9.14 -5.27 -5.45
C ARG A 154 -10.04 -6.51 -5.48
N LEU A 155 -10.07 -7.31 -4.41
CA LEU A 155 -11.00 -8.45 -4.27
C LEU A 155 -12.46 -8.01 -4.20
N MET A 156 -12.73 -6.85 -3.59
CA MET A 156 -14.06 -6.23 -3.56
C MET A 156 -14.47 -5.63 -4.92
N GLY A 157 -13.64 -5.77 -5.95
CA GLY A 157 -13.91 -5.23 -7.29
C GLY A 157 -13.69 -3.72 -7.39
N MET A 158 -13.06 -3.07 -6.39
CA MET A 158 -12.80 -1.64 -6.45
C MET A 158 -11.83 -1.30 -7.59
N LYS A 159 -12.06 -0.14 -8.21
CA LYS A 159 -11.16 0.39 -9.24
C LYS A 159 -9.76 0.58 -8.66
N PRO A 160 -8.68 0.30 -9.42
CA PRO A 160 -7.31 0.44 -8.96
C PRO A 160 -7.04 1.77 -8.26
N LEU A 161 -7.38 2.88 -8.91
CA LEU A 161 -7.17 4.22 -8.39
C LEU A 161 -7.91 4.48 -7.07
N LEU A 162 -9.13 3.97 -6.92
CA LEU A 162 -9.91 4.15 -5.69
C LEU A 162 -9.30 3.35 -4.52
N THR A 163 -8.85 2.12 -4.77
CA THR A 163 -8.13 1.31 -3.79
C THR A 163 -6.85 2.02 -3.34
N PHE A 164 -6.06 2.51 -4.30
CA PHE A 164 -4.82 3.24 -4.01
C PHE A 164 -5.06 4.50 -3.17
N ILE A 165 -6.04 5.34 -3.53
CA ILE A 165 -6.37 6.55 -2.78
C ILE A 165 -6.84 6.21 -1.35
N ALA A 166 -7.65 5.17 -1.18
CA ALA A 166 -8.09 4.73 0.15
C ALA A 166 -6.92 4.32 1.04
N VAL A 167 -5.93 3.61 0.48
CA VAL A 167 -4.71 3.22 1.19
C VAL A 167 -3.87 4.45 1.55
N VAL A 168 -3.58 5.32 0.59
CA VAL A 168 -2.75 6.51 0.86
C VAL A 168 -3.37 7.42 1.91
N LEU A 169 -4.66 7.71 1.81
CA LEU A 169 -5.36 8.55 2.79
C LEU A 169 -5.44 7.86 4.15
N GLY A 170 -5.77 6.56 4.17
CA GLY A 170 -5.85 5.81 5.42
C GLY A 170 -4.50 5.74 6.13
N SER A 171 -3.42 5.49 5.39
CA SER A 171 -2.05 5.46 5.92
C SER A 171 -1.64 6.83 6.45
N PHE A 172 -1.93 7.90 5.70
CA PHE A 172 -1.65 9.27 6.16
C PHE A 172 -2.36 9.57 7.48
N THR A 173 -3.67 9.30 7.55
CA THR A 173 -4.46 9.53 8.76
C THR A 173 -3.94 8.67 9.92
N ARG A 174 -3.62 7.39 9.67
CA ARG A 174 -3.05 6.49 10.68
C ARG A 174 -1.75 7.03 11.25
N PHE A 175 -0.75 7.29 10.40
CA PHE A 175 0.56 7.74 10.85
C PHE A 175 0.51 9.12 11.52
N ALA A 176 -0.36 10.03 11.04
CA ALA A 176 -0.57 11.32 11.68
C ALA A 176 -1.12 11.16 13.11
N ILE A 177 -2.13 10.31 13.30
CA ILE A 177 -2.69 10.02 14.63
C ILE A 177 -1.64 9.36 15.53
N GLU A 178 -0.96 8.33 15.04
CA GLU A 178 0.04 7.61 15.83
C GLU A 178 1.20 8.52 16.24
N ILE A 179 1.70 9.39 15.35
CA ILE A 179 2.74 10.37 15.71
C ILE A 179 2.24 11.36 16.76
N LEU A 180 1.01 11.85 16.66
CA LEU A 180 0.44 12.75 17.67
C LEU A 180 0.31 12.08 19.05
N ILE A 181 0.18 10.75 19.12
CA ILE A 181 0.14 10.00 20.39
C ILE A 181 1.53 9.91 21.04
N PHE A 182 2.60 9.87 20.24
CA PHE A 182 3.98 9.70 20.72
C PHE A 182 4.77 11.00 20.89
N MET A 183 4.17 12.15 20.55
CA MET A 183 4.71 13.50 20.82
C MET A 183 4.27 14.00 22.19
#